data_AF-A0A969BFU2-F1
#
_entry.id   AF-A0A969BFU2-F1
#
_cell.length_a   1.000
_cell.length_b   1.000
_cell.length_c   1.000
_cell.angle_alpha   90.00
_cell.angle_beta   90.00
_cell.angle_gamma   90.00
#
_symmetry.space_group_name_H-M   'P 1'
#
loop_
_entity.id
_entity.type
_entity.pdbx_description
1 polymer ?
#
loop_
_entity_poly.entity_id
_entity_poly.type
_entity_poly.pdbx_seq_one_letter_code
_entity_poly.pdbx_strand_id
1 'polypeptide(L)' 'MSGSTAKHGEPKKQRAVWTTSDAWENLDKLAREFMLSRSEFIEMIGQGRLKVIHNDQSDKQAA' A
#
# COMPACT_ATOMS: atom_id res chain seq x y z
N MET A 1 -0.55 -1.68 -40.11
CA MET A 1 -0.18 -0.85 -38.95
C MET A 1 -1.11 -1.24 -37.80
N SER A 2 -0.63 -2.05 -36.86
CA SER A 2 -1.43 -2.57 -35.73
C SER A 2 -1.37 -1.58 -34.58
N GLY A 3 -2.44 -0.81 -34.39
CA GLY A 3 -2.58 0.15 -33.30
C GLY A 3 -3.32 -0.47 -32.12
N SER A 4 -2.74 -0.28 -30.94
CA SER A 4 -3.40 -0.32 -29.62
C SER A 4 -3.91 -1.68 -29.12
N THR A 5 -3.01 -2.46 -28.51
CA THR A 5 -3.39 -3.45 -27.48
C THR A 5 -3.24 -2.86 -26.08
N ALA A 6 -3.88 -1.72 -25.82
CA ALA A 6 -4.20 -1.37 -24.44
C ALA A 6 -5.28 -2.35 -23.98
N LYS A 7 -4.88 -3.44 -23.30
CA LYS A 7 -5.82 -4.25 -22.52
C LYS A 7 -6.31 -3.40 -21.36
N HIS A 8 -7.30 -2.54 -21.62
CA HIS A 8 -8.16 -1.95 -20.59
C HIS A 8 -9.04 -3.06 -20.01
N GLY A 9 -8.43 -3.99 -19.28
CA GLY A 9 -9.08 -5.17 -18.73
C GLY A 9 -9.52 -4.89 -17.29
N GLU A 10 -10.84 -4.73 -17.13
CA GLU A 10 -11.60 -4.60 -15.90
C GLU A 10 -11.46 -3.28 -15.10
N PRO A 11 -12.59 -2.61 -14.79
CA PRO A 11 -12.59 -1.52 -13.83
C PRO A 11 -12.17 -2.05 -12.45
N LYS A 12 -11.04 -1.56 -11.94
CA LYS A 12 -10.61 -1.84 -10.57
C LYS A 12 -11.73 -1.44 -9.62
N LYS A 13 -12.24 -2.38 -8.82
CA LYS A 13 -13.24 -2.09 -7.79
C LYS A 13 -12.64 -1.10 -6.79
N GLN A 14 -13.09 0.15 -6.83
CA GLN A 14 -12.68 1.18 -5.88
C GLN A 14 -13.19 0.75 -4.49
N ARG A 15 -12.26 0.49 -3.56
CA ARG A 15 -12.59 0.16 -2.17
C ARG A 15 -12.43 1.42 -1.34
N ALA A 16 -13.48 1.78 -0.60
CA ALA A 16 -13.37 2.81 0.42
C ALA A 16 -12.61 2.24 1.62
N VAL A 17 -11.44 2.82 1.92
CA VAL A 17 -10.67 2.49 3.12
C VAL A 17 -10.87 3.61 4.11
N TRP A 18 -11.36 3.26 5.29
CA TRP A 18 -11.59 4.20 6.40
C TRP A 18 -10.51 3.95 7.44
N THR A 19 -9.76 4.98 7.77
CA THR A 19 -8.72 4.92 8.80
C THR A 19 -8.47 6.31 9.38
N THR A 20 -7.73 6.39 10.47
CA THR A 20 -7.39 7.65 11.14
C THR A 20 -6.39 8.48 10.32
N SER A 21 -6.32 9.78 10.59
CA SER A 21 -5.34 10.68 9.95
C SER A 21 -3.91 10.20 10.18
N ASP A 22 -3.57 9.81 11.42
CA ASP A 22 -2.23 9.32 11.77
C ASP A 22 -1.86 8.04 11.00
N ALA A 23 -2.84 7.15 10.80
CA ALA A 23 -2.62 5.95 10.01
C ALA A 23 -2.40 6.28 8.53
N TRP A 24 -3.06 7.30 7.98
CA TRP A 24 -2.79 7.77 6.62
C TRP A 24 -1.37 8.34 6.47
N GLU A 25 -0.91 9.13 7.44
CA GLU A 25 0.45 9.67 7.43
C GLU A 25 1.51 8.57 7.51
N ASN A 26 1.27 7.53 8.32
CA ASN A 26 2.18 6.39 8.41
C ASN A 26 2.20 5.58 7.11
N LEU A 27 1.04 5.38 6.46
CA LEU A 27 0.99 4.76 5.13
C LEU A 27 1.74 5.57 4.08
N ASP A 28 1.70 6.91 4.14
CA ASP A 28 2.46 7.76 3.23
C ASP A 28 3.97 7.64 3.43
N LYS A 29 4.42 7.62 4.70
CA LYS A 29 5.83 7.43 5.03
C LYS A 29 6.33 6.10 4.47
N LEU A 30 5.58 5.02 4.72
CA LEU A 30 5.90 3.70 4.19
C LEU A 30 5.90 3.70 2.66
N ALA A 31 4.86 4.24 2.00
CA ALA A 31 4.82 4.29 0.54
C ALA A 31 6.06 4.98 -0.06
N ARG A 32 6.56 6.05 0.58
CA ARG A 32 7.78 6.75 0.18
C ARG A 32 9.04 5.89 0.32
N GLU A 33 9.15 5.09 1.39
CA GLU A 33 10.28 4.17 1.59
C GLU A 33 10.37 3.13 0.46
N PHE A 34 9.21 2.69 -0.05
CA PHE A 34 9.13 1.77 -1.19
C PHE A 34 9.16 2.49 -2.55
N MET A 35 9.29 3.82 -2.59
CA MET A 35 9.24 4.65 -3.80
C MET A 35 7.96 4.49 -4.62
N LEU A 36 6.82 4.38 -3.94
CA LEU A 36 5.50 4.16 -4.54
C LEU A 36 4.55 5.30 -4.20
N SER A 37 3.51 5.47 -5.03
CA SER A 37 2.33 6.21 -4.59
C SER A 37 1.58 5.45 -3.50
N ARG A 38 0.83 6.18 -2.66
CA ARG A 38 -0.04 5.59 -1.64
C ARG A 38 -0.99 4.53 -2.21
N SER A 39 -1.59 4.80 -3.37
CA SER A 39 -2.51 3.88 -4.04
C SER A 39 -1.81 2.59 -4.48
N GLU A 40 -0.63 2.69 -5.07
CA GLU A 40 0.14 1.51 -5.50
C GLU A 40 0.60 0.69 -4.30
N PHE A 41 1.04 1.35 -3.24
CA PHE A 41 1.43 0.71 -2.00
C PHE A 41 0.28 -0.10 -1.39
N ILE A 42 -0.92 0.50 -1.28
CA ILE A 42 -2.12 -0.19 -0.78
C ILE A 42 -2.53 -1.35 -1.68
N GLU A 43 -2.44 -1.18 -3.00
CA GLU A 43 -2.71 -2.28 -3.94
C GLU A 43 -1.72 -3.43 -3.75
N MET A 44 -0.43 -3.15 -3.57
CA MET A 44 0.59 -4.19 -3.36
C MET A 44 0.40 -4.93 -2.04
N ILE A 45 -0.02 -4.23 -0.97
CA ILE A 45 -0.44 -4.86 0.29
C ILE A 45 -1.67 -5.73 0.07
N GLY A 46 -2.72 -5.20 -0.58
CA GLY A 46 -3.96 -5.92 -0.83
C GLY A 46 -3.80 -7.16 -1.72
N GLN A 47 -2.78 -7.18 -2.58
CA GLN A 47 -2.38 -8.32 -3.40
C GLN A 47 -1.43 -9.29 -2.69
N GLY A 48 -1.00 -8.98 -1.46
CA GLY A 48 -0.03 -9.78 -0.70
C GLY A 48 1.39 -9.77 -1.28
N ARG A 49 1.69 -8.81 -2.17
CA ARG A 49 3.01 -8.66 -2.82
C ARG A 49 4.02 -7.93 -1.94
N LEU A 50 3.53 -7.14 -0.98
CA LEU A 50 4.33 -6.58 0.09
C LEU A 50 4.08 -7.34 1.39
N LYS A 51 5.15 -7.86 1.99
CA LYS A 51 5.12 -8.31 3.39
C LYS A 51 5.58 -7.15 4.25
N VAL A 52 4.62 -6.47 4.90
CA VAL A 52 4.94 -5.52 5.96
C VAL A 52 5.37 -6.36 7.16
N ILE A 53 6.67 -6.46 7.40
CA ILE A 53 7.18 -7.14 8.59
C ILE A 53 6.90 -6.21 9.76
N HIS A 54 5.92 -6.59 10.60
CA HIS A 54 5.68 -5.92 11.86
C HIS A 54 6.86 -6.26 12.78
N ASN A 55 7.84 -5.35 12.85
CA ASN A 55 8.92 -5.49 13.80
C ASN A 55 8.39 -4.92 15.13
N ASP A 56 7.75 -5.78 15.92
CA ASP A 56 7.28 -5.42 17.25
C ASP A 56 8.50 -5.19 18.15
N GLN A 57 9.01 -3.95 18.17
CA GLN A 57 10.08 -3.55 19.08
C GLN A 57 9.54 -3.01 20.41
N SER A 58 8.34 -3.45 20.82
CA SER A 58 7.65 -2.89 21.98
C SER A 58 7.88 -3.61 23.31
N ASP A 59 8.80 -4.57 23.42
CA ASP A 59 8.96 -5.38 24.66
C ASP A 59 10.40 -5.51 25.20
N LYS A 60 11.21 -4.45 25.15
CA LYS A 60 12.45 -4.38 25.96
C LYS A 60 12.73 -3.00 26.54
N GLN A 61 11.74 -2.38 27.18
CA GLN A 61 11.98 -1.30 28.15
C GLN A 61 10.93 -1.39 29.27
N ALA A 62 11.04 -2.42 30.09
CA ALA A 62 10.57 -2.37 31.48
C ALA A 62 11.72 -2.94 32.32
N ALA A 63 12.09 -2.14 33.33
CA ALA A 63 13.26 -2.24 34.19
C ALA A 63 13.39 -3.56 34.96
#